data_AF-A0A1A6AG39-F1
#
_entry.id   AF-A0A1A6AG39-F1
#
_cell.length_a   1.000
_cell.length_b   1.000
_cell.length_c   1.000
_cell.angle_alpha   90.00
_cell.angle_beta   90.00
_cell.angle_gamma   90.00
#
_symmetry.space_group_name_H-M   'P 1'
#
loop_
_entity.id
_entity.type
_entity.pdbx_description
1 polymer ?
#
loop_
_entity_poly.entity_id
_entity_poly.type
_entity_poly.pdbx_seq_one_letter_code
_entity_poly.pdbx_strand_id
1 'polypeptide(L)'
;MERVLVAADHQRIAKLDRDDAPKPPEKIGQDVGKAVATARMAIKNADGKSMTQKELATAVNAQPSAITDLEAGRAVPDQQLLSKLERKLNVKLRGAKNTIGGPLHPPKKK
;
A
#
# COMPACT_ATOMS: atom_id res chain seq x y z
N MET A 1 -11.52 -19.89 63.20
CA MET A 1 -11.19 -18.54 62.71
C MET A 1 -9.67 -18.53 62.68
N GLU A 2 -8.96 -18.46 61.55
CA GLU A 2 -9.07 -17.54 60.43
C GLU A 2 -8.35 -18.14 59.19
N ARG A 3 -8.84 -17.86 57.98
CA ARG A 3 -8.17 -18.15 56.70
C ARG A 3 -7.08 -17.10 56.45
N VAL A 4 -6.08 -17.39 55.61
CA VAL A 4 -5.78 -16.63 54.36
C VAL A 4 -4.64 -17.32 53.60
N LEU A 5 -4.90 -17.56 52.30
CA LEU A 5 -3.93 -18.00 51.29
C LEU A 5 -3.01 -16.84 50.91
N VAL A 6 -1.72 -17.10 50.68
CA VAL A 6 -0.93 -16.33 49.69
C VAL A 6 -0.02 -17.28 48.94
N ALA A 7 -0.40 -17.51 47.68
CA ALA A 7 0.39 -18.20 46.68
C ALA A 7 1.20 -17.19 45.84
N ALA A 8 2.20 -17.74 45.17
CA ALA A 8 2.87 -17.25 43.97
C ALA A 8 4.02 -16.24 44.14
N ASP A 9 5.22 -16.79 43.99
CA ASP A 9 6.39 -16.22 43.33
C ASP A 9 5.99 -15.36 42.11
N HIS A 10 6.03 -14.04 42.24
CA HIS A 10 5.88 -13.11 41.12
C HIS A 10 7.28 -12.80 40.57
N GLN A 11 7.72 -13.69 39.68
CA GLN A 11 8.88 -13.53 38.82
C GLN A 11 8.89 -12.14 38.16
N ARG A 12 10.05 -11.48 38.24
CA ARG A 12 10.63 -10.55 37.25
C ARG A 12 9.76 -10.25 36.01
N ILE A 13 8.92 -9.22 36.06
CA ILE A 13 8.49 -8.54 34.83
C ILE A 13 8.34 -7.03 35.09
N ALA A 14 9.41 -6.39 35.57
CA ALA A 14 9.66 -5.00 35.23
C ALA A 14 10.15 -4.96 33.77
N LYS A 15 9.26 -5.24 32.81
CA LYS A 15 9.53 -4.98 31.39
C LYS A 15 9.28 -3.50 31.14
N LEU A 16 10.34 -2.73 31.39
CA LEU A 16 10.85 -1.67 30.54
C LEU A 16 9.80 -1.03 29.60
N ASP A 17 9.21 0.08 30.03
CA ASP A 17 8.49 1.00 29.16
C ASP A 17 9.50 1.51 28.11
N ARG A 18 9.46 0.92 26.91
CA ARG A 18 10.17 1.45 25.75
C ARG A 18 9.18 2.36 25.05
N ASP A 19 9.44 3.67 25.17
CA ASP A 19 9.00 4.69 24.23
C ASP A 19 9.40 4.30 22.79
N ASP A 20 8.64 3.40 22.18
CA ASP A 20 8.70 3.14 20.74
C ASP A 20 7.62 4.02 20.11
N ALA A 21 7.90 5.32 20.02
CA ALA A 21 7.14 6.19 19.15
C ALA A 21 7.22 5.59 17.74
N PRO A 22 6.11 5.10 17.15
CA PRO A 22 6.18 4.46 15.85
C PRO A 22 6.65 5.50 14.85
N LYS A 23 7.83 5.27 14.24
CA LYS A 23 8.30 6.08 13.12
C LYS A 23 7.15 6.18 12.11
N PRO A 24 6.87 7.39 11.56
CA PRO A 24 5.82 7.53 10.56
C PRO A 24 6.04 6.49 9.46
N PRO A 25 5.01 5.72 9.07
CA PRO A 25 5.17 4.71 8.03
C PRO A 25 5.76 5.38 6.79
N GLU A 26 6.80 4.76 6.21
CA GLU A 26 7.40 5.23 4.97
C GLU A 26 6.29 5.48 3.94
N LYS A 27 6.21 6.68 3.38
CA LYS A 27 5.15 7.01 2.41
C LYS A 27 5.48 6.37 1.07
N ILE A 28 4.45 6.17 0.26
CA ILE A 28 4.66 5.73 -1.13
C ILE A 28 5.46 6.80 -1.88
N GLY A 29 6.56 6.39 -2.51
CA GLY A 29 7.42 7.30 -3.27
C GLY A 29 6.69 7.95 -4.45
N GLN A 30 7.05 9.19 -4.79
CA GLN A 30 6.42 9.95 -5.89
C GLN A 30 6.48 9.23 -7.24
N ASP A 31 7.49 8.39 -7.47
CA ASP A 31 7.64 7.58 -8.68
C ASP A 31 6.47 6.61 -8.88
N VAL A 32 5.95 6.03 -7.79
CA VAL A 32 4.78 5.14 -7.84
C VAL A 32 3.53 5.92 -8.22
N GLY A 33 3.33 7.11 -7.62
CA GLY A 33 2.21 7.98 -7.96
C GLY A 33 2.21 8.40 -9.44
N LYS A 34 3.38 8.77 -9.96
CA LYS A 34 3.58 9.07 -11.39
C LYS A 34 3.30 7.86 -12.27
N ALA A 35 3.81 6.68 -11.91
CA ALA A 35 3.59 5.45 -12.66
C ALA A 35 2.10 5.08 -12.73
N VAL A 36 1.35 5.23 -11.63
CA VAL A 36 -0.10 5.01 -11.60
C VAL A 36 -0.82 5.98 -12.52
N ALA A 37 -0.51 7.28 -12.43
CA ALA A 37 -1.14 8.30 -13.26
C ALA A 37 -0.88 8.06 -14.76
N THR A 38 0.37 7.77 -15.14
CA THR A 38 0.72 7.44 -16.53
C THR A 38 0.02 6.18 -17.03
N ALA A 39 0.04 5.09 -16.25
CA ALA A 39 -0.60 3.85 -16.65
C ALA A 39 -2.13 3.99 -16.76
N ARG A 40 -2.75 4.77 -15.86
CA ARG A 40 -4.17 5.10 -15.93
C ARG A 40 -4.52 5.87 -17.20
N MET A 41 -3.71 6.87 -17.58
CA MET A 41 -3.95 7.65 -18.79
C MET A 41 -3.79 6.84 -20.07
N ALA A 42 -2.92 5.82 -20.06
CA ALA A 42 -2.69 4.91 -21.17
C ALA A 42 -3.84 3.91 -21.40
N ILE A 43 -4.58 3.54 -20.35
CA ILE A 43 -5.71 2.63 -20.45
C ILE A 43 -6.96 3.40 -20.90
N LYS A 44 -7.60 2.87 -21.95
CA LYS A 44 -8.90 3.35 -22.41
C LYS A 44 -10.02 2.63 -21.68
N ASN A 45 -11.00 3.37 -21.19
CA ASN A 45 -12.23 2.85 -20.62
C ASN A 45 -13.19 2.39 -21.74
N ALA A 46 -14.38 1.92 -21.37
CA ALA A 46 -15.38 1.41 -22.32
C ALA A 46 -15.79 2.44 -23.38
N ASP A 47 -15.74 3.74 -23.05
CA ASP A 47 -16.08 4.85 -23.94
C ASP A 47 -14.88 5.33 -24.79
N GLY A 48 -13.74 4.63 -24.75
CA GLY A 48 -12.53 5.02 -25.46
C GLY A 48 -11.79 6.23 -24.85
N LYS A 49 -12.20 6.69 -23.66
CA LYS A 49 -11.58 7.79 -22.91
C LYS A 49 -10.51 7.25 -21.97
N SER A 50 -9.59 8.10 -21.52
CA SER A 50 -8.62 7.68 -20.52
C SER A 50 -9.31 7.36 -19.19
N MET A 51 -8.92 6.26 -18.56
CA MET A 51 -9.48 5.80 -17.29
C MET A 51 -9.41 6.91 -16.23
N THR A 52 -10.49 7.15 -15.48
CA THR A 52 -10.50 8.13 -14.38
C THR A 52 -10.02 7.53 -13.07
N GLN A 53 -9.61 8.38 -12.11
CA GLN A 53 -9.24 7.90 -10.76
C GLN A 53 -10.39 7.15 -10.08
N LYS A 54 -11.64 7.61 -10.29
CA LYS A 54 -12.84 6.98 -9.75
C LYS A 54 -13.07 5.60 -10.34
N GLU A 55 -12.96 5.44 -11.65
CA GLU A 55 -13.09 4.13 -12.30
C GLU A 55 -11.99 3.17 -11.86
N LEU A 56 -10.75 3.67 -11.72
CA LEU A 56 -9.64 2.89 -11.19
C LEU A 56 -9.93 2.43 -9.75
N ALA A 57 -10.38 3.34 -8.89
CA ALA A 57 -10.75 3.05 -7.50
C ALA A 57 -11.84 1.97 -7.42
N THR A 58 -12.91 2.09 -8.22
CA THR A 58 -13.95 1.07 -8.31
C THR A 58 -13.39 -0.28 -8.79
N ALA A 59 -12.51 -0.27 -9.79
CA ALA A 59 -11.94 -1.49 -10.36
C ALA A 59 -11.02 -2.25 -9.40
N VAL A 60 -10.32 -1.55 -8.49
CA VAL A 60 -9.48 -2.18 -7.46
C VAL A 60 -10.16 -2.29 -6.10
N ASN A 61 -11.45 -1.93 -6.01
CA ASN A 61 -12.22 -1.92 -4.77
C ASN A 61 -11.51 -1.08 -3.68
N ALA A 62 -11.23 0.18 -4.00
CA ALA A 62 -10.59 1.16 -3.13
C ALA A 62 -11.39 2.46 -3.09
N GLN A 63 -11.07 3.33 -2.13
CA GLN A 63 -11.64 4.67 -2.05
C GLN A 63 -10.99 5.60 -3.09
N PRO A 64 -11.74 6.51 -3.74
CA PRO A 64 -11.18 7.49 -4.67
C PRO A 64 -10.09 8.36 -4.03
N SER A 65 -10.25 8.74 -2.76
CA SER A 65 -9.24 9.49 -1.99
C SER A 65 -7.91 8.75 -1.88
N ALA A 66 -7.94 7.43 -1.67
CA ALA A 66 -6.73 6.61 -1.61
C ALA A 66 -5.93 6.65 -2.92
N ILE A 67 -6.62 6.69 -4.07
CA ILE A 67 -5.98 6.85 -5.39
C ILE A 67 -5.40 8.26 -5.55
N THR A 68 -6.12 9.30 -5.12
CA THR A 68 -5.62 10.69 -5.15
C THR A 68 -4.36 10.85 -4.30
N ASP A 69 -4.36 10.31 -3.08
CA ASP A 69 -3.21 10.37 -2.18
C ASP A 69 -2.02 9.55 -2.72
N LEU A 70 -2.32 8.45 -3.42
CA LEU A 70 -1.32 7.60 -4.06
C LEU A 70 -0.63 8.33 -5.22
N GLU A 71 -1.41 8.92 -6.14
CA GLU A 71 -0.89 9.71 -7.25
C GLU A 71 -0.10 10.94 -6.73
N ALA A 72 -0.46 11.48 -5.56
CA ALA A 72 0.25 12.56 -4.90
C ALA A 72 1.50 12.13 -4.10
N GLY A 73 1.79 10.82 -3.98
CA GLY A 73 2.92 10.31 -3.18
C GLY A 73 2.78 10.55 -1.67
N ARG A 74 1.54 10.70 -1.19
CA ARG A 74 1.21 10.94 0.22
C ARG A 74 0.48 9.77 0.87
N ALA A 75 0.04 8.79 0.08
CA ALA A 75 -0.62 7.60 0.58
C ALA A 75 0.29 6.74 1.45
N VAL A 76 -0.35 6.09 2.43
CA VAL A 76 0.24 5.03 3.25
C VAL A 76 0.45 3.79 2.38
N PRO A 77 1.58 3.07 2.50
CA PRO A 77 1.80 1.83 1.76
C PRO A 77 0.79 0.75 2.14
N ASP A 78 -0.18 0.53 1.26
CA ASP A 78 -1.07 -0.63 1.30
C ASP A 78 -0.63 -1.64 0.24
N GLN A 79 -0.02 -2.74 0.71
CA GLN A 79 0.48 -3.81 -0.16
C GLN A 79 -0.64 -4.53 -0.93
N GLN A 80 -1.85 -4.60 -0.38
CA GLN A 80 -3.00 -5.21 -1.05
C GLN A 80 -3.50 -4.29 -2.17
N LEU A 81 -3.65 -3.01 -1.89
CA LEU A 81 -4.03 -2.01 -2.90
C LEU A 81 -3.02 -1.97 -4.05
N LEU A 82 -1.72 -1.90 -3.72
CA LEU A 82 -0.66 -1.90 -4.72
C LEU A 82 -0.69 -3.16 -5.58
N SER A 83 -0.88 -4.34 -4.98
CA SER A 83 -1.00 -5.59 -5.74
C SER A 83 -2.19 -5.60 -6.72
N LYS A 84 -3.33 -5.03 -6.34
CA LYS A 84 -4.50 -4.91 -7.22
C LYS A 84 -4.26 -3.91 -8.35
N LEU A 85 -3.64 -2.78 -8.04
CA LEU A 85 -3.27 -1.75 -9.02
C LEU A 85 -2.28 -2.29 -10.05
N GLU A 86 -1.26 -3.02 -9.61
CA GLU A 86 -0.28 -3.63 -10.50
C GLU A 86 -0.95 -4.55 -11.54
N ARG A 87 -1.91 -5.37 -11.10
CA ARG A 87 -2.67 -6.26 -12.00
C ARG A 87 -3.62 -5.51 -12.91
N LYS A 88 -4.31 -4.49 -12.40
CA LYS A 88 -5.28 -3.72 -13.18
C LYS A 88 -4.61 -2.85 -14.24
N LEU A 89 -3.45 -2.30 -13.90
CA LEU A 89 -2.68 -1.39 -14.75
C LEU A 89 -1.58 -2.10 -15.56
N ASN A 90 -1.30 -3.38 -15.25
CA ASN A 90 -0.21 -4.19 -15.80
C ASN A 90 1.19 -3.53 -15.70
N VAL A 91 1.38 -2.69 -14.68
CA VAL A 91 2.66 -2.03 -14.38
C VAL A 91 3.14 -2.43 -13.00
N LYS A 92 4.44 -2.35 -12.77
CA LYS A 92 5.07 -2.62 -11.49
C LYS A 92 5.10 -1.36 -10.65
N LEU A 93 4.57 -1.44 -9.43
CA LEU A 93 4.41 -0.31 -8.51
C LEU A 93 5.16 -0.53 -7.19
N ARG A 94 5.85 -1.67 -7.06
CA ARG A 94 6.62 -2.07 -5.88
C ARG A 94 8.03 -2.52 -6.25
N GLY A 95 8.94 -2.42 -5.27
CA GLY A 95 10.33 -2.85 -5.41
C GLY A 95 11.28 -1.69 -5.68
N ALA A 96 12.42 -1.97 -6.31
CA ALA A 96 13.45 -0.98 -6.57
C ALA A 96 12.94 0.14 -7.50
N LYS A 97 13.36 1.38 -7.22
CA LYS A 97 12.92 2.60 -7.92
C LYS A 97 13.06 2.52 -9.46
N ASN A 98 14.11 1.87 -9.94
CA ASN A 98 14.38 1.64 -11.36
C ASN A 98 13.40 0.68 -12.05
N THR A 99 12.60 -0.07 -11.29
CA THR A 99 11.60 -1.00 -11.82
C THR A 99 10.18 -0.46 -11.76
N ILE A 100 9.96 0.67 -11.08
CA ILE A 100 8.65 1.30 -10.93
C ILE A 100 8.19 1.86 -12.28
N GLY A 101 6.93 1.63 -12.65
CA GLY A 101 6.37 2.02 -13.93
C GLY A 101 6.74 1.10 -15.10
N GLY A 102 7.60 0.11 -14.89
CA GLY A 102 7.85 -0.94 -15.86
C GLY A 102 6.68 -1.93 -16.00
N PRO A 103 6.69 -2.81 -17.02
CA PRO A 103 5.66 -3.84 -17.18
C PRO A 103 5.70 -4.84 -16.01
N LEU A 104 4.52 -5.25 -15.52
CA LEU A 104 4.42 -6.19 -14.39
C LEU A 104 5.01 -7.57 -14.73
N HIS A 105 4.73 -8.04 -15.94
CA HIS A 105 5.25 -9.28 -16.47
C HIS A 105 6.32 -8.98 -17.54
N PRO A 106 7.42 -9.76 -17.60
CA PRO A 106 8.35 -9.64 -18.72
C PRO A 106 7.58 -9.86 -20.03
N PRO A 107 7.94 -9.14 -21.12
CA PRO A 107 7.32 -9.39 -22.42
C PRO A 107 7.49 -10.87 -22.74
N LYS A 108 6.37 -11.57 -23.02
CA LYS A 108 6.44 -12.96 -23.49
C LYS A 108 7.35 -12.97 -24.71
N LYS A 109 8.51 -13.60 -24.60
CA LYS A 109 9.33 -13.96 -25.76
C LYS A 109 8.44 -14.82 -26.65
N LYS A 110 8.06 -14.29 -27.81
CA LYS A 110 7.46 -15.08 -28.89
C LYS A 110 8.54 -15.94 -29.53
#